data_AF-A0AAD9NLG1-F1
#
_entry.id   AF-A0AAD9NLG1-F1
#
_cell.length_a   1.000
_cell.length_b   1.000
_cell.length_c   1.000
_cell.angle_alpha   90.00
_cell.angle_beta   90.00
_cell.angle_gamma   90.00
#
_symmetry.space_group_name_H-M   'P 1'
#
loop_
_entity.id
_entity.type
_entity.pdbx_description
1 polymer ?
#
loop_
_entity_poly.entity_id
_entity_poly.type
_entity_poly.pdbx_seq_one_letter_code
_entity_poly.pdbx_strand_id
1 'polypeptide(L)'
;MTLLFADLYLYLRYSFTLYTYLSLSLPGKMSPMDLSPVTCTADLLSKPRLVSEQKRNGNVKHITCQQILFGSGNETVNQVASEIMAAHPATYIHDEQFVKLTADCVDFRRRRGYHLSPLDQEEAKFSIAYNIIMHRHIEQVERLLRAIYRPQNVYCIHVDLNSPAEVHAGMLSLARCFPNVFIATKLEYVVYAGFSRLQADINCMSDHVKRDDRWRYLINVAGEAFPLRTNAEIVKILKIYNGANDIEGVYGRRIKRFRKLRKTGQKNPPIPHHFDVVKGSAYGIFSRAFVEFLLTDTKAKDLLQWSRKTYSPDEFYWSTLHHTYRNPHRLTPGAYSGEQGD
;
A
#
# COMPACT_ATOMS: atom_id res chain seq x y z
N MET A 1 -24.03 -6.01 -4.20
CA MET A 1 -23.20 -6.03 -5.43
C MET A 1 -22.87 -4.60 -5.89
N THR A 2 -22.50 -3.71 -4.95
CA THR A 2 -22.30 -2.27 -5.21
C THR A 2 -21.13 -1.68 -4.38
N LEU A 3 -20.38 -2.53 -3.67
CA LEU A 3 -19.33 -2.13 -2.72
C LEU A 3 -17.91 -2.36 -3.23
N LEU A 4 -17.72 -3.09 -4.33
CA LEU A 4 -16.42 -3.27 -4.98
C LEU A 4 -16.02 -2.12 -5.93
N PHE A 5 -16.97 -1.25 -6.30
CA PHE A 5 -16.71 -0.16 -7.24
C PHE A 5 -16.07 1.09 -6.61
N ALA A 6 -16.11 1.24 -5.28
CA ALA A 6 -15.55 2.42 -4.62
C ALA A 6 -14.01 2.36 -4.52
N ASP A 7 -13.43 1.19 -4.27
CA ASP A 7 -11.99 1.03 -4.08
C ASP A 7 -11.22 1.03 -5.41
N LEU A 8 -11.83 0.56 -6.51
CA LEU A 8 -11.21 0.60 -7.84
C LEU A 8 -11.19 2.03 -8.44
N TYR A 9 -12.19 2.86 -8.10
CA TYR A 9 -12.31 4.23 -8.63
C TYR A 9 -11.28 5.20 -8.02
N LEU A 10 -10.80 4.94 -6.80
CA LEU A 10 -9.75 5.73 -6.16
C LEU A 10 -8.37 5.45 -6.77
N TYR A 11 -8.09 4.20 -7.15
CA TYR A 11 -6.81 3.83 -7.78
C TYR A 11 -6.66 4.35 -9.23
N LEU A 12 -7.75 4.43 -9.99
CA LEU A 12 -7.72 4.96 -11.37
C LEU A 12 -7.52 6.48 -11.43
N ARG A 13 -7.86 7.24 -10.37
CA ARG A 13 -7.56 8.68 -10.30
C ARG A 13 -6.08 9.00 -10.16
N TYR A 14 -5.29 8.12 -9.51
CA TYR A 14 -3.84 8.29 -9.40
C TYR A 14 -3.13 8.32 -10.75
N SER A 15 -3.69 7.68 -11.78
CA SER A 15 -3.07 7.64 -13.11
C SER A 15 -3.37 8.88 -13.97
N PHE A 16 -4.41 9.66 -13.66
CA PHE A 16 -4.80 10.83 -14.46
C PHE A 16 -4.19 12.14 -13.94
N THR A 17 -3.97 12.27 -12.63
CA THR A 17 -3.42 13.50 -12.04
C THR A 17 -1.91 13.66 -12.29
N LEU A 18 -1.18 12.56 -12.45
CA LEU A 18 0.25 12.61 -12.78
C LEU A 18 0.52 13.11 -14.21
N TYR A 19 -0.41 12.90 -15.14
CA TYR A 19 -0.23 13.26 -16.56
C TYR A 19 -0.45 14.76 -16.81
N THR A 20 -1.35 15.39 -16.07
CA THR A 20 -1.64 16.83 -16.20
C THR A 20 -0.66 17.74 -15.47
N TYR A 21 -0.05 17.30 -14.36
CA TYR A 21 0.90 18.14 -13.62
C TYR A 21 2.30 18.23 -14.25
N LEU A 22 2.70 17.28 -15.08
CA LEU A 22 3.99 17.32 -15.77
C LEU A 22 4.03 18.28 -16.99
N SER A 23 2.91 18.92 -17.34
CA SER A 23 2.81 19.79 -18.52
C SER A 23 2.67 21.29 -18.23
N LEU A 24 2.58 21.70 -16.96
CA LEU A 24 2.48 23.11 -16.58
C LEU A 24 3.39 23.39 -15.37
N SER A 25 4.29 24.38 -15.54
CA SER A 25 5.03 25.10 -14.47
C SER A 25 6.45 24.61 -14.11
N LEU A 26 7.42 24.86 -14.99
CA LEU A 26 8.81 25.19 -14.59
C LEU A 26 9.41 26.25 -15.55
N PRO A 27 9.67 27.50 -15.13
CA PRO A 27 10.45 28.46 -15.90
C PRO A 27 11.94 28.28 -15.56
N GLY A 28 12.64 27.51 -16.38
CA GLY A 28 14.08 27.34 -16.29
C GLY A 28 14.55 26.34 -17.33
N LYS A 29 15.45 26.74 -18.23
CA LYS A 29 16.03 25.87 -19.26
C LYS A 29 16.77 24.70 -18.60
N MET A 30 16.05 23.62 -18.32
CA MET A 30 16.63 22.31 -18.11
C MET A 30 16.96 21.78 -19.51
N SER A 31 18.24 21.50 -19.78
CA SER A 31 18.66 20.83 -21.00
C SER A 31 17.78 19.60 -21.23
N PRO A 32 17.33 19.33 -22.48
CA PRO A 32 16.47 18.19 -22.75
C PRO A 32 17.11 16.93 -22.17
N MET A 33 16.45 16.38 -21.15
CA MET A 33 16.84 15.12 -20.56
C MET A 33 16.68 14.09 -21.69
N ASP A 34 17.77 13.42 -22.04
CA ASP A 34 17.75 12.35 -23.04
C ASP A 34 16.80 11.26 -22.53
N LEU A 35 15.56 11.30 -23.02
CA LEU A 35 14.55 10.27 -22.84
C LEU A 35 14.83 9.11 -23.80
N SER A 36 16.10 8.72 -23.92
CA SER A 36 16.43 7.44 -24.48
C SER A 36 15.65 6.40 -23.66
N PRO A 37 14.80 5.58 -24.31
CA PRO A 37 13.96 4.65 -23.60
C PRO A 37 14.88 3.79 -22.75
N VAL A 38 14.71 3.85 -21.42
CA VAL A 38 15.29 2.87 -20.51
C VAL A 38 14.80 1.54 -21.05
N THR A 39 15.69 0.87 -21.78
CA THR A 39 15.40 -0.40 -22.42
C THR A 39 15.05 -1.32 -21.27
N CYS A 40 13.75 -1.65 -21.14
CA CYS A 40 13.36 -2.86 -20.47
C CYS A 40 14.23 -3.95 -21.09
N THR A 41 15.18 -4.47 -20.34
CA THR A 41 16.03 -5.57 -20.78
C THR A 41 15.10 -6.61 -21.37
N ALA A 42 15.26 -6.86 -22.66
CA ALA A 42 14.36 -7.68 -23.47
C ALA A 42 14.17 -9.10 -22.90
N ASP A 43 14.96 -9.52 -21.92
CA ASP A 43 14.92 -10.86 -21.31
C ASP A 43 13.63 -11.19 -20.56
N LEU A 44 12.90 -10.23 -19.96
CA LEU A 44 11.60 -10.54 -19.33
C LEU A 44 10.45 -10.66 -20.34
N LEU A 45 10.62 -10.10 -21.55
CA LEU A 45 9.63 -10.13 -22.63
C LEU A 45 9.98 -11.15 -23.73
N SER A 46 11.23 -11.63 -23.82
CA SER A 46 11.70 -12.49 -24.92
C SER A 46 11.84 -13.96 -24.58
N LYS A 47 11.75 -14.35 -23.30
CA LYS A 47 11.75 -15.75 -22.89
C LYS A 47 10.72 -16.00 -21.81
N PRO A 48 9.49 -16.45 -22.15
CA PRO A 48 8.76 -17.24 -21.18
C PRO A 48 9.68 -18.38 -20.77
N ARG A 49 10.10 -18.45 -19.50
CA ARG A 49 10.46 -19.76 -18.93
C ARG A 49 9.19 -20.58 -19.06
N LEU A 50 9.12 -21.36 -20.12
CA LEU A 50 8.12 -22.40 -20.30
C LEU A 50 8.16 -23.23 -19.03
N VAL A 51 7.16 -23.04 -18.17
CA VAL A 51 6.76 -24.06 -17.22
C VAL A 51 6.46 -25.26 -18.11
N SER A 52 7.34 -26.26 -18.04
CA SER A 52 7.38 -27.49 -18.85
C SER A 52 6.13 -27.73 -19.69
N GLU A 53 6.30 -27.76 -21.01
CA GLU A 53 5.27 -28.12 -22.00
C GLU A 53 4.58 -29.43 -21.60
N GLN A 54 3.43 -29.33 -20.93
CA GLN A 54 2.41 -30.36 -21.03
C GLN A 54 1.68 -30.12 -22.36
N LYS A 55 2.08 -30.86 -23.39
CA LYS A 55 1.30 -30.99 -24.62
C LYS A 55 -0.12 -31.40 -24.24
N ARG A 56 -1.07 -30.47 -24.33
CA ARG A 56 -2.50 -30.77 -24.33
C ARG A 56 -3.10 -30.31 -25.64
N ASN A 57 -3.57 -31.30 -26.40
CA ASN A 57 -4.37 -31.15 -27.60
C ASN A 57 -5.69 -30.44 -27.25
N GLY A 58 -5.95 -29.30 -27.88
CA GLY A 58 -7.22 -28.59 -27.83
C GLY A 58 -7.08 -27.20 -28.43
N ASN A 59 -8.01 -26.79 -29.29
CA ASN A 59 -8.16 -25.44 -29.82
C ASN A 59 -8.47 -24.43 -28.71
N VAL A 60 -7.52 -24.20 -27.80
CA VAL A 60 -7.63 -23.13 -26.80
C VAL A 60 -7.25 -21.84 -27.51
N LYS A 61 -8.18 -20.89 -27.60
CA LYS A 61 -7.86 -19.51 -28.00
C LYS A 61 -6.80 -19.00 -27.01
N HIS A 62 -5.54 -18.96 -27.46
CA HIS A 62 -4.41 -18.72 -26.59
C HIS A 62 -4.34 -17.22 -26.25
N ILE A 63 -4.67 -16.85 -25.01
CA ILE A 63 -4.51 -15.49 -24.49
C ILE A 63 -3.17 -15.40 -23.77
N THR A 64 -2.38 -14.37 -24.07
CA THR A 64 -1.15 -14.05 -23.35
C THR A 64 -1.34 -12.89 -22.37
N CYS A 65 -0.53 -12.84 -21.31
CA CYS A 65 -0.53 -11.69 -20.40
C CYS A 65 -0.22 -10.37 -21.13
N GLN A 66 0.61 -10.41 -22.18
CA GLN A 66 0.93 -9.23 -22.97
C GLN A 66 -0.29 -8.68 -23.70
N GLN A 67 -1.15 -9.55 -24.24
CA GLN A 67 -2.41 -9.13 -24.88
C GLN A 67 -3.37 -8.50 -23.87
N ILE A 68 -3.45 -9.05 -22.65
CA ILE A 68 -4.29 -8.49 -21.59
C ILE A 68 -3.78 -7.11 -21.16
N LEU A 69 -2.47 -6.95 -20.98
CA LEU A 69 -1.87 -5.74 -20.44
C LEU A 69 -1.74 -4.60 -21.47
N PHE A 70 -1.51 -4.93 -22.75
CA PHE A 70 -1.09 -3.95 -23.75
C PHE A 70 -1.81 -4.04 -25.11
N GLY A 71 -2.76 -4.96 -25.29
CA GLY A 71 -3.50 -5.10 -26.55
C GLY A 71 -4.52 -3.96 -26.76
N SER A 72 -4.60 -3.42 -27.98
CA SER A 72 -5.63 -2.46 -28.41
C SER A 72 -6.98 -3.17 -28.63
N GLY A 73 -8.11 -2.60 -28.17
CA GLY A 73 -9.45 -3.21 -28.37
C GLY A 73 -9.72 -4.39 -27.42
N ASN A 74 -9.39 -4.19 -26.15
CA ASN A 74 -9.23 -5.18 -25.10
C ASN A 74 -10.54 -5.91 -24.73
N GLU A 75 -11.69 -5.44 -25.22
CA GLU A 75 -13.00 -6.01 -24.87
C GLU A 75 -13.09 -7.48 -25.26
N THR A 76 -12.62 -7.85 -26.45
CA THR A 76 -12.64 -9.26 -26.92
C THR A 76 -11.64 -10.13 -26.16
N VAL A 77 -10.45 -9.61 -25.83
CA VAL A 77 -9.45 -10.35 -25.04
C VAL A 77 -9.93 -10.54 -23.60
N ASN A 78 -10.48 -9.51 -22.98
CA ASN A 78 -11.01 -9.57 -21.61
C ASN A 78 -12.23 -10.49 -21.52
N GLN A 79 -13.08 -10.51 -22.55
CA GLN A 79 -14.20 -11.44 -22.63
C GLN A 79 -13.71 -12.89 -22.68
N VAL A 80 -12.80 -13.22 -23.59
CA VAL A 80 -12.27 -14.59 -23.70
C VAL A 80 -11.49 -14.98 -22.42
N ALA A 81 -10.78 -14.04 -21.79
CA ALA A 81 -10.12 -14.29 -20.51
C ALA A 81 -11.13 -14.59 -19.40
N SER A 82 -12.24 -13.86 -19.36
CA SER A 82 -13.33 -14.09 -18.42
C SER A 82 -13.99 -15.46 -18.63
N GLU A 83 -14.21 -15.86 -19.88
CA GLU A 83 -14.72 -17.19 -20.24
C GLU A 83 -13.76 -18.30 -19.80
N ILE A 84 -12.45 -18.12 -20.01
CA ILE A 84 -11.42 -19.08 -19.54
C ILE A 84 -11.43 -19.17 -18.02
N MET A 85 -11.50 -18.04 -17.30
CA MET A 85 -11.57 -18.02 -15.84
C MET A 85 -12.85 -18.70 -15.31
N ALA A 86 -13.99 -18.53 -15.99
CA ALA A 86 -15.22 -19.21 -15.64
C ALA A 86 -15.15 -20.72 -15.87
N ALA A 87 -14.50 -21.15 -16.95
CA ALA A 87 -14.29 -22.56 -17.27
C ALA A 87 -13.21 -23.24 -16.41
N HIS A 88 -12.29 -22.47 -15.83
CA HIS A 88 -11.18 -22.97 -15.00
C HIS A 88 -11.14 -22.23 -13.66
N PRO A 89 -12.03 -22.59 -12.71
CA PRO A 89 -12.07 -21.94 -11.40
C PRO A 89 -10.71 -22.00 -10.72
N ALA A 90 -10.26 -20.86 -10.20
CA ALA A 90 -9.00 -20.79 -9.47
C ALA A 90 -9.05 -21.70 -8.23
N THR A 91 -8.02 -22.53 -8.09
CA THR A 91 -7.78 -23.28 -6.86
C THR A 91 -6.98 -22.42 -5.89
N TYR A 92 -7.54 -22.17 -4.72
CA TYR A 92 -6.89 -21.38 -3.69
C TYR A 92 -6.20 -22.28 -2.67
N ILE A 93 -5.09 -21.79 -2.12
CA ILE A 93 -4.47 -22.37 -0.94
C ILE A 93 -5.29 -21.92 0.26
N HIS A 94 -5.85 -22.89 0.97
CA HIS A 94 -6.64 -22.62 2.17
C HIS A 94 -5.75 -22.14 3.33
N ASP A 95 -6.29 -21.28 4.19
CA ASP A 95 -5.53 -20.60 5.24
C ASP A 95 -4.88 -21.60 6.22
N GLU A 96 -5.54 -22.72 6.50
CA GLU A 96 -5.05 -23.80 7.38
C GLU A 96 -3.81 -24.52 6.82
N GLN A 97 -3.57 -24.43 5.52
CA GLN A 97 -2.44 -25.10 4.86
C GLN A 97 -1.12 -24.34 5.03
N PHE A 98 -1.16 -23.05 5.38
CA PHE A 98 0.04 -22.20 5.40
C PHE A 98 1.08 -22.63 6.43
N VAL A 99 0.65 -23.15 7.60
CA VAL A 99 1.58 -23.68 8.60
C VAL A 99 2.38 -24.86 8.04
N LYS A 100 1.73 -25.75 7.27
CA LYS A 100 2.41 -26.88 6.62
C LYS A 100 3.28 -26.42 5.45
N LEU A 101 2.80 -25.47 4.66
CA LEU A 101 3.54 -24.95 3.50
C LEU A 101 4.83 -24.22 3.89
N THR A 102 4.84 -23.58 5.05
CA THR A 102 5.97 -22.79 5.56
C THR A 102 6.85 -23.58 6.56
N ALA A 103 6.59 -24.88 6.74
CA ALA A 103 7.36 -25.74 7.63
C ALA A 103 8.85 -25.83 7.25
N ASP A 104 9.15 -25.79 5.94
CA ASP A 104 10.50 -25.61 5.41
C ASP A 104 10.58 -24.25 4.70
N CYS A 105 11.11 -23.24 5.38
CA CYS A 105 11.22 -21.90 4.83
C CYS A 105 12.20 -21.78 3.65
N VAL A 106 13.20 -22.65 3.54
CA VAL A 106 14.13 -22.63 2.39
C VAL A 106 13.38 -23.11 1.16
N ASP A 107 12.70 -24.23 1.28
CA ASP A 107 11.90 -24.79 0.20
C ASP A 107 10.71 -23.90 -0.16
N PHE A 108 9.99 -23.35 0.82
CA PHE A 108 8.88 -22.42 0.63
C PHE A 108 9.31 -21.21 -0.21
N ARG A 109 10.37 -20.50 0.20
CA ARG A 109 10.87 -19.31 -0.50
C ARG A 109 11.30 -19.64 -1.94
N ARG A 110 11.95 -20.78 -2.14
CA ARG A 110 12.36 -21.27 -3.47
C ARG A 110 11.16 -21.58 -4.35
N ARG A 111 10.19 -22.40 -3.88
CA ARG A 111 9.03 -22.82 -4.67
C ARG A 111 8.08 -21.68 -4.97
N ARG A 112 7.92 -20.73 -4.03
CA ARG A 112 7.08 -19.55 -4.23
C ARG A 112 7.76 -18.48 -5.09
N GLY A 113 9.08 -18.55 -5.29
CA GLY A 113 9.81 -17.68 -6.20
C GLY A 113 10.12 -16.30 -5.62
N TYR A 114 10.51 -16.24 -4.34
CA TYR A 114 10.89 -14.97 -3.70
C TYR A 114 12.26 -14.47 -4.17
N HIS A 115 12.39 -13.15 -4.34
CA HIS A 115 13.68 -12.49 -4.55
C HIS A 115 14.41 -12.35 -3.21
N LEU A 116 15.43 -13.18 -2.96
CA LEU A 116 16.16 -13.23 -1.69
C LEU A 116 17.46 -12.41 -1.69
N SER A 117 17.82 -11.80 -2.83
CA SER A 117 18.91 -10.83 -2.97
C SER A 117 18.37 -9.55 -3.61
N PRO A 118 18.96 -8.37 -3.32
CA PRO A 118 18.65 -7.16 -4.07
C PRO A 118 18.89 -7.36 -5.57
N LEU A 119 18.05 -6.78 -6.42
CA LEU A 119 18.17 -6.91 -7.88
C LEU A 119 19.08 -5.83 -8.47
N ASP A 120 19.16 -4.67 -7.83
CA ASP A 120 20.12 -3.62 -8.18
C ASP A 120 20.70 -2.90 -6.94
N GLN A 121 21.81 -2.17 -7.15
CA GLN A 121 22.52 -1.47 -6.07
C GLN A 121 21.76 -0.24 -5.54
N GLU A 122 20.90 0.36 -6.35
CA GLU A 122 20.12 1.53 -5.97
C GLU A 122 19.01 1.12 -5.01
N GLU A 123 18.27 0.06 -5.33
CA GLU A 123 17.32 -0.61 -4.46
C GLU A 123 17.99 -1.09 -3.16
N ALA A 124 19.18 -1.70 -3.24
CA ALA A 124 19.90 -2.21 -2.07
C ALA A 124 20.21 -1.12 -1.02
N LYS A 125 20.38 0.14 -1.46
CA LYS A 125 20.71 1.30 -0.61
C LYS A 125 19.48 2.10 -0.18
N PHE A 126 18.28 1.73 -0.63
CA PHE A 126 17.04 2.44 -0.35
C PHE A 126 15.98 1.49 0.19
N SER A 127 15.91 1.39 1.52
CA SER A 127 14.97 0.53 2.22
C SER A 127 13.59 1.19 2.38
N ILE A 128 12.54 0.43 2.09
CA ILE A 128 11.13 0.82 2.23
C ILE A 128 10.49 -0.04 3.33
N ALA A 129 9.74 0.59 4.22
CA ALA A 129 8.88 -0.07 5.19
C ALA A 129 7.47 -0.25 4.63
N TYR A 130 6.83 -1.38 4.93
CA TYR A 130 5.44 -1.64 4.57
C TYR A 130 4.61 -1.98 5.80
N ASN A 131 3.41 -1.42 5.87
CA ASN A 131 2.34 -1.91 6.74
C ASN A 131 1.35 -2.70 5.87
N ILE A 132 1.07 -3.93 6.26
CA ILE A 132 0.07 -4.77 5.59
C ILE A 132 -1.02 -5.12 6.61
N ILE A 133 -2.20 -4.52 6.46
CA ILE A 133 -3.33 -4.76 7.37
C ILE A 133 -4.26 -5.80 6.75
N MET A 134 -4.48 -6.92 7.44
CA MET A 134 -5.23 -8.06 6.90
C MET A 134 -6.09 -8.76 7.95
N HIS A 135 -7.07 -9.55 7.49
CA HIS A 135 -7.96 -10.32 8.36
C HIS A 135 -8.33 -11.74 7.85
N ARG A 136 -8.00 -12.09 6.59
CA ARG A 136 -8.30 -13.38 5.96
C ARG A 136 -7.56 -13.54 4.62
N HIS A 137 -7.65 -14.70 3.99
CA HIS A 137 -7.09 -14.96 2.65
C HIS A 137 -5.57 -14.84 2.63
N ILE A 138 -4.89 -15.69 3.38
CA ILE A 138 -3.42 -15.71 3.50
C ILE A 138 -2.75 -15.81 2.13
N GLU A 139 -3.30 -16.57 1.19
CA GLU A 139 -2.73 -16.66 -0.15
C GLU A 139 -2.69 -15.31 -0.87
N GLN A 140 -3.72 -14.48 -0.74
CA GLN A 140 -3.71 -13.15 -1.35
C GLN A 140 -2.65 -12.26 -0.71
N VAL A 141 -2.51 -12.31 0.62
CA VAL A 141 -1.49 -11.55 1.36
C VAL A 141 -0.08 -12.05 1.02
N GLU A 142 0.12 -13.35 0.87
CA GLU A 142 1.38 -13.95 0.43
C GLU A 142 1.72 -13.51 -1.00
N ARG A 143 0.73 -13.46 -1.90
CA ARG A 143 0.92 -12.98 -3.27
C ARG A 143 1.34 -11.51 -3.30
N LEU A 144 0.69 -10.67 -2.51
CA LEU A 144 1.08 -9.27 -2.32
C LEU A 144 2.50 -9.19 -1.79
N LEU A 145 2.78 -9.87 -0.66
CA LEU A 145 4.10 -9.89 -0.03
C LEU A 145 5.17 -10.30 -1.02
N ARG A 146 4.98 -11.39 -1.77
CA ARG A 146 5.92 -11.85 -2.80
C ARG A 146 6.18 -10.80 -3.88
N ALA A 147 5.14 -10.10 -4.33
CA ALA A 147 5.27 -9.08 -5.36
C ALA A 147 6.12 -7.88 -4.88
N ILE A 148 5.97 -7.49 -3.60
CA ILE A 148 6.69 -6.34 -3.02
C ILE A 148 7.96 -6.72 -2.26
N TYR A 149 8.22 -8.01 -2.01
CA TYR A 149 9.30 -8.47 -1.14
C TYR A 149 10.67 -8.16 -1.73
N ARG A 150 11.51 -7.51 -0.93
CA ARG A 150 12.95 -7.35 -1.15
C ARG A 150 13.67 -7.54 0.18
N PRO A 151 14.88 -8.14 0.20
CA PRO A 151 15.59 -8.43 1.45
C PRO A 151 16.03 -7.18 2.22
N GLN A 152 16.19 -6.04 1.55
CA GLN A 152 16.57 -4.77 2.18
C GLN A 152 15.40 -3.96 2.75
N ASN A 153 14.16 -4.27 2.35
CA ASN A 153 12.94 -3.61 2.84
C ASN A 153 12.48 -4.24 4.16
N VAL A 154 11.45 -3.67 4.80
CA VAL A 154 10.94 -4.16 6.09
C VAL A 154 9.42 -4.22 6.07
N TYR A 155 8.82 -5.29 6.59
CA TYR A 155 7.38 -5.56 6.43
C TYR A 155 6.74 -5.86 7.79
N CYS A 156 5.83 -5.00 8.22
CA CYS A 156 4.95 -5.26 9.35
C CYS A 156 3.60 -5.74 8.84
N ILE A 157 3.12 -6.85 9.38
CA ILE A 157 1.81 -7.42 9.09
C ILE A 157 0.96 -7.29 10.35
N HIS A 158 -0.16 -6.59 10.25
CA HIS A 158 -1.16 -6.56 11.30
C HIS A 158 -2.31 -7.51 10.93
N VAL A 159 -2.44 -8.59 11.69
CA VAL A 159 -3.57 -9.54 11.60
C VAL A 159 -4.66 -9.08 12.56
N ASP A 160 -5.87 -8.82 12.07
CA ASP A 160 -7.02 -8.49 12.92
C ASP A 160 -7.24 -9.56 14.01
N LEU A 161 -7.44 -9.13 15.25
CA LEU A 161 -7.72 -10.06 16.36
C LEU A 161 -9.06 -10.81 16.21
N ASN A 162 -9.96 -10.35 15.34
CA ASN A 162 -11.18 -11.10 14.99
C ASN A 162 -10.93 -12.25 14.02
N SER A 163 -9.72 -12.38 13.47
CA SER A 163 -9.40 -13.45 12.52
C SER A 163 -9.39 -14.82 13.21
N PRO A 164 -9.75 -15.90 12.48
CA PRO A 164 -9.63 -17.25 12.99
C PRO A 164 -8.19 -17.62 13.42
N ALA A 165 -8.06 -18.58 14.34
CA ALA A 165 -6.77 -18.96 14.91
C ALA A 165 -5.78 -19.49 13.85
N GLU A 166 -6.30 -20.18 12.84
CA GLU A 166 -5.59 -20.66 11.66
C GLU A 166 -4.97 -19.52 10.85
N VAL A 167 -5.64 -18.37 10.75
CA VAL A 167 -5.12 -17.18 10.07
C VAL A 167 -3.94 -16.60 10.84
N HIS A 168 -4.08 -16.46 12.17
CA HIS A 168 -2.98 -16.02 13.02
C HIS A 168 -1.77 -16.96 12.95
N ALA A 169 -2.00 -18.27 13.06
CA ALA A 169 -0.94 -19.27 12.99
C ALA A 169 -0.25 -19.30 11.61
N GLY A 170 -1.04 -19.27 10.54
CA GLY A 170 -0.56 -19.24 9.17
C GLY A 170 0.28 -18.00 8.87
N MET A 171 -0.21 -16.80 9.21
CA MET A 171 0.54 -15.56 9.01
C MET A 171 1.82 -15.50 9.86
N LEU A 172 1.78 -15.98 11.11
CA LEU A 172 2.96 -16.07 11.95
C LEU A 172 4.01 -17.03 11.36
N SER A 173 3.58 -18.18 10.85
CA SER A 173 4.47 -19.16 10.20
C SER A 173 5.08 -18.60 8.92
N LEU A 174 4.31 -17.89 8.10
CA LEU A 174 4.77 -17.18 6.91
C LEU A 174 5.82 -16.11 7.26
N ALA A 175 5.53 -15.25 8.24
CA ALA A 175 6.44 -14.18 8.65
C ALA A 175 7.80 -14.73 9.12
N ARG A 176 7.81 -15.84 9.86
CA ARG A 176 9.04 -16.50 10.35
C ARG A 176 9.98 -16.97 9.24
N CYS A 177 9.49 -17.14 8.01
CA CYS A 177 10.34 -17.50 6.88
C CYS A 177 11.22 -16.35 6.36
N PHE A 178 11.02 -15.13 6.84
CA PHE A 178 11.77 -13.96 6.39
C PHE A 178 12.29 -13.15 7.58
N PRO A 179 13.57 -12.76 7.61
CA PRO A 179 14.14 -12.02 8.75
C PRO A 179 13.54 -10.61 8.90
N ASN A 180 13.10 -10.02 7.79
CA ASN A 180 12.60 -8.66 7.65
C ASN A 180 11.07 -8.57 7.53
N VAL A 181 10.34 -9.67 7.77
CA VAL A 181 8.88 -9.69 7.88
C VAL A 181 8.51 -10.02 9.32
N PHE A 182 7.49 -9.36 9.87
CA PHE A 182 7.04 -9.61 11.24
C PHE A 182 5.57 -9.32 11.41
N ILE A 183 4.97 -9.96 12.41
CA ILE A 183 3.64 -9.62 12.90
C ILE A 183 3.78 -8.46 13.88
N ALA A 184 2.89 -7.48 13.78
CA ALA A 184 2.85 -6.34 14.71
C ALA A 184 2.81 -6.82 16.16
N THR A 185 3.57 -6.17 17.05
CA THR A 185 3.65 -6.52 18.46
C THR A 185 2.34 -6.29 19.20
N LYS A 186 1.51 -5.37 18.68
CA LYS A 186 0.18 -5.07 19.17
C LYS A 186 -0.84 -5.18 18.05
N LEU A 187 -1.80 -6.09 18.23
CA LEU A 187 -2.91 -6.30 17.31
C LEU A 187 -4.18 -5.65 17.87
N GLU A 188 -5.07 -5.24 16.97
CA GLU A 188 -6.34 -4.58 17.26
C GLU A 188 -7.52 -5.41 16.72
N TYR A 189 -8.66 -5.35 17.39
CA TYR A 189 -9.95 -5.78 16.84
C TYR A 189 -10.42 -4.72 15.84
N VAL A 190 -10.17 -4.94 14.55
CA VAL A 190 -10.42 -3.92 13.53
C VAL A 190 -11.92 -3.82 13.27
N VAL A 191 -12.47 -2.61 13.41
CA VAL A 191 -13.88 -2.32 13.19
C VAL A 191 -13.98 -1.36 12.00
N TYR A 192 -14.87 -1.68 11.06
CA TYR A 192 -15.13 -0.83 9.90
C TYR A 192 -15.47 0.61 10.32
N ALA A 193 -14.84 1.58 9.65
CA ALA A 193 -14.93 3.02 9.97
C ALA A 193 -14.60 3.37 11.44
N GLY A 194 -13.97 2.45 12.16
CA GLY A 194 -13.58 2.60 13.55
C GLY A 194 -12.12 3.03 13.69
N PHE A 195 -11.79 3.58 14.86
CA PHE A 195 -10.43 3.97 15.20
C PHE A 195 -9.41 2.82 15.16
N SER A 196 -9.82 1.58 15.39
CA SER A 196 -8.91 0.44 15.38
C SER A 196 -8.25 0.22 14.01
N ARG A 197 -8.88 0.63 12.90
CA ARG A 197 -8.24 0.60 11.57
C ARG A 197 -7.03 1.53 11.50
N LEU A 198 -7.15 2.74 12.03
CA LEU A 198 -6.05 3.71 12.15
C LEU A 198 -4.99 3.22 13.15
N GLN A 199 -5.42 2.70 14.30
CA GLN A 199 -4.52 2.20 15.34
C GLN A 199 -3.65 1.02 14.87
N ALA A 200 -4.18 0.15 14.01
CA ALA A 200 -3.43 -0.96 13.42
C ALA A 200 -2.19 -0.47 12.64
N ASP A 201 -2.33 0.61 11.86
CA ASP A 201 -1.21 1.24 11.17
C ASP A 201 -0.21 1.89 12.14
N ILE A 202 -0.71 2.61 13.16
CA ILE A 202 0.13 3.23 14.19
C ILE A 202 0.95 2.18 14.97
N ASN A 203 0.37 1.01 15.24
CA ASN A 203 1.08 -0.09 15.92
C ASN A 203 2.26 -0.58 15.06
N CYS A 204 2.03 -0.84 13.76
CA CYS A 204 3.11 -1.21 12.86
C CYS A 204 4.16 -0.10 12.68
N MET A 205 3.74 1.17 12.59
CA MET A 205 4.64 2.32 12.55
C MET A 205 5.56 2.36 13.78
N SER A 206 5.01 2.10 14.98
CA SER A 206 5.81 2.04 16.21
C SER A 206 6.85 0.93 16.16
N ASP A 207 6.50 -0.24 15.66
CA ASP A 207 7.43 -1.36 15.55
C ASP A 207 8.53 -1.10 14.51
N HIS A 208 8.19 -0.51 13.35
CA HIS A 208 9.16 -0.13 12.33
C HIS A 208 10.22 0.85 12.85
N VAL A 209 9.80 1.88 13.60
CA VAL A 209 10.74 2.86 14.19
C VAL A 209 11.67 2.21 15.21
N LYS A 210 11.18 1.23 15.99
CA LYS A 210 12.00 0.51 16.99
C LYS A 210 12.95 -0.52 16.38
N ARG A 211 12.61 -1.10 15.23
CA ARG A 211 13.27 -2.30 14.71
C ARG A 211 14.37 -2.03 13.69
N ASP A 212 14.22 -1.00 12.87
CA ASP A 212 15.18 -0.69 11.81
C ASP A 212 15.26 0.83 11.59
N ASP A 213 16.47 1.38 11.57
CA ASP A 213 16.76 2.79 11.35
C ASP A 213 17.03 3.15 9.88
N ARG A 214 17.12 2.16 8.98
CA ARG A 214 17.59 2.34 7.60
C ARG A 214 16.48 2.66 6.60
N TRP A 215 15.23 2.28 6.89
CA TRP A 215 14.13 2.54 5.99
C TRP A 215 13.85 4.05 5.88
N ARG A 216 13.52 4.51 4.68
CA ARG A 216 13.36 5.95 4.35
C ARG A 216 11.90 6.39 4.28
N TYR A 217 11.06 5.49 3.79
CA TYR A 217 9.64 5.70 3.58
C TYR A 217 8.85 4.49 4.05
N LEU A 218 7.63 4.73 4.52
CA LEU A 218 6.65 3.73 4.86
C LEU A 218 5.46 3.84 3.88
N ILE A 219 5.00 2.70 3.38
CA ILE A 219 3.80 2.59 2.55
C ILE A 219 2.81 1.66 3.26
N ASN A 220 1.60 2.13 3.54
CA ASN A 220 0.57 1.29 4.12
C ASN A 220 -0.40 0.76 3.05
N VAL A 221 -0.75 -0.53 3.17
CA VAL A 221 -1.64 -1.22 2.24
C VAL A 221 -2.57 -2.18 2.98
N ALA A 222 -3.72 -2.44 2.38
CA ALA A 222 -4.57 -3.56 2.78
C ALA A 222 -4.01 -4.88 2.22
N GLY A 223 -4.32 -6.00 2.88
CA GLY A 223 -3.92 -7.34 2.43
C GLY A 223 -4.43 -7.73 1.04
N GLU A 224 -5.47 -7.05 0.54
CA GLU A 224 -6.06 -7.26 -0.79
C GLU A 224 -5.45 -6.36 -1.88
N ALA A 225 -4.52 -5.46 -1.53
CA ALA A 225 -3.85 -4.59 -2.49
C ALA A 225 -2.89 -5.36 -3.42
N PHE A 226 -2.47 -4.71 -4.51
CA PHE A 226 -1.46 -5.25 -5.40
C PHE A 226 -0.62 -4.13 -6.06
N PRO A 227 0.71 -4.27 -6.18
CA PRO A 227 1.54 -3.23 -6.77
C PRO A 227 1.35 -3.11 -8.28
N LEU A 228 1.32 -1.87 -8.79
CA LEU A 228 1.34 -1.55 -10.22
C LEU A 228 2.72 -1.07 -10.70
N ARG A 229 3.68 -1.01 -9.79
CA ARG A 229 5.06 -0.57 -10.03
C ARG A 229 6.01 -1.58 -9.41
N THR A 230 7.14 -1.78 -10.07
CA THR A 230 8.26 -2.54 -9.53
C THR A 230 8.89 -1.82 -8.34
N ASN A 231 9.61 -2.55 -7.48
CA ASN A 231 10.32 -1.92 -6.37
C ASN A 231 11.34 -0.87 -6.85
N ALA A 232 12.05 -1.11 -7.94
CA ALA A 232 12.98 -0.15 -8.54
C ALA A 232 12.28 1.15 -9.00
N GLU A 233 11.11 1.06 -9.63
CA GLU A 233 10.30 2.25 -9.97
C GLU A 233 9.85 3.00 -8.71
N ILE A 234 9.39 2.29 -7.68
CA ILE A 234 8.99 2.90 -6.41
C ILE A 234 10.17 3.62 -5.77
N VAL A 235 11.36 3.00 -5.70
CA VAL A 235 12.58 3.63 -5.17
C VAL A 235 12.90 4.94 -5.91
N LYS A 236 12.81 4.96 -7.24
CA LYS A 236 13.05 6.17 -8.04
C LYS A 236 12.04 7.27 -7.71
N ILE A 237 10.75 6.95 -7.61
CA ILE A 237 9.71 7.90 -7.23
C ILE A 237 9.97 8.48 -5.83
N LEU A 238 10.27 7.61 -4.85
CA LEU A 238 10.50 8.03 -3.47
C LEU A 238 11.78 8.88 -3.31
N LYS A 239 12.79 8.66 -4.15
CA LYS A 239 13.96 9.54 -4.20
C LYS A 239 13.61 10.94 -4.71
N ILE A 240 12.72 11.05 -5.70
CA ILE A 240 12.21 12.34 -6.19
C ILE A 240 11.46 13.08 -5.09
N TYR A 241 10.71 12.36 -4.24
CA TYR A 241 9.99 12.96 -3.11
C TYR A 241 10.92 13.62 -2.09
N ASN A 242 12.19 13.20 -1.99
CA ASN A 242 13.24 13.88 -1.21
C ASN A 242 12.81 14.31 0.21
N GLY A 243 12.14 13.42 0.94
CA GLY A 243 11.63 13.66 2.29
C GLY A 243 10.20 14.20 2.38
N ALA A 244 9.59 14.60 1.26
CA ALA A 244 8.16 14.92 1.20
C ALA A 244 7.32 13.64 1.36
N ASN A 245 6.14 13.77 1.97
CA ASN A 245 5.14 12.71 2.00
C ASN A 245 4.23 12.82 0.77
N ASP A 246 3.49 11.74 0.48
CA ASP A 246 2.41 11.75 -0.51
C ASP A 246 1.14 11.20 0.16
N ILE A 247 0.30 12.14 0.59
CA ILE A 247 -0.91 11.90 1.38
C ILE A 247 -2.04 12.75 0.79
N GLU A 248 -3.08 12.10 0.29
CA GLU A 248 -4.23 12.77 -0.32
C GLU A 248 -4.86 13.81 0.63
N GLY A 249 -5.18 14.98 0.08
CA GLY A 249 -5.92 16.03 0.77
C GLY A 249 -7.01 16.62 -0.11
N VAL A 250 -8.25 16.61 0.38
CA VAL A 250 -9.41 17.22 -0.29
C VAL A 250 -9.95 18.36 0.56
N TYR A 251 -10.01 19.54 -0.04
CA TYR A 251 -10.45 20.79 0.59
C TYR A 251 -11.88 21.19 0.14
N GLY A 252 -12.54 22.04 0.94
CA GLY A 252 -13.77 22.75 0.54
C GLY A 252 -15.10 22.23 1.12
N ARG A 253 -16.23 22.73 0.59
CA ARG A 253 -17.60 22.57 1.16
C ARG A 253 -18.10 21.13 1.27
N ARG A 254 -17.40 20.14 0.69
CA ARG A 254 -17.73 18.71 0.78
C ARG A 254 -17.33 18.06 2.11
N ILE A 255 -16.62 18.78 3.00
CA ILE A 255 -16.20 18.30 4.34
C ILE A 255 -17.38 18.20 5.34
N LYS A 256 -18.60 18.62 4.97
CA LYS A 256 -19.80 18.60 5.84
C LYS A 256 -20.21 17.21 6.38
N ARG A 257 -19.59 16.10 5.93
CA ARG A 257 -19.96 14.73 6.34
C ARG A 257 -19.17 14.13 7.52
N PHE A 258 -18.08 14.75 8.00
CA PHE A 258 -17.30 14.21 9.14
C PHE A 258 -17.96 14.43 10.52
N ARG A 259 -18.96 15.30 10.59
CA ARG A 259 -19.80 15.46 11.79
C ARG A 259 -20.85 14.37 11.94
N LYS A 260 -20.84 13.31 11.12
CA LYS A 260 -21.65 12.11 11.40
C LYS A 260 -20.95 11.29 12.47
N LEU A 261 -21.27 11.68 13.69
CA LEU A 261 -21.10 10.98 14.95
C LEU A 261 -21.24 9.46 14.75
N ARG A 262 -20.43 8.68 15.48
CA ARG A 262 -20.91 7.35 15.93
C ARG A 262 -22.32 7.61 16.49
N LYS A 263 -23.36 6.91 16.03
CA LYS A 263 -24.77 7.17 16.40
C LYS A 263 -25.03 6.93 17.91
N THR A 264 -24.43 7.74 18.78
CA THR A 264 -24.57 7.73 20.23
C THR A 264 -25.29 8.98 20.74
N GLY A 265 -25.57 9.95 19.86
CA GLY A 265 -26.24 11.22 20.21
C GLY A 265 -25.39 12.21 21.00
N GLN A 266 -24.20 11.82 21.47
CA GLN A 266 -23.29 12.68 22.23
C GLN A 266 -22.36 13.46 21.31
N LYS A 267 -22.18 14.77 21.56
CA LYS A 267 -21.18 15.58 20.85
C LYS A 267 -19.77 15.20 21.32
N ASN A 268 -18.84 15.03 20.38
CA ASN A 268 -17.43 14.93 20.71
C ASN A 268 -16.92 16.25 21.33
N PRO A 269 -15.89 16.19 22.19
CA PRO A 269 -15.21 17.39 22.64
C PRO A 269 -14.65 18.18 21.44
N PRO A 270 -14.40 19.49 21.57
CA PRO A 270 -13.74 20.28 20.54
C PRO A 270 -12.44 19.60 20.08
N ILE A 271 -12.14 19.73 18.79
CA ILE A 271 -10.87 19.22 18.25
C ILE A 271 -9.70 19.95 18.95
N PRO A 272 -8.68 19.23 19.45
CA PRO A 272 -7.57 19.87 20.14
C PRO A 272 -6.82 20.81 19.21
N HIS A 273 -6.04 21.76 19.75
CA HIS A 273 -5.13 22.64 18.97
C HIS A 273 -5.77 23.39 17.78
N HIS A 274 -7.12 23.51 17.76
CA HIS A 274 -7.88 24.12 16.67
C HIS A 274 -7.52 23.58 15.28
N PHE A 275 -7.32 22.26 15.16
CA PHE A 275 -7.10 21.62 13.85
C PHE A 275 -8.24 21.90 12.88
N ASP A 276 -7.90 22.34 11.66
CA ASP A 276 -8.80 22.30 10.52
C ASP A 276 -8.70 20.92 9.87
N VAL A 277 -9.77 20.13 9.97
CA VAL A 277 -9.82 18.76 9.43
C VAL A 277 -9.72 18.79 7.92
N VAL A 278 -8.74 18.05 7.39
CA VAL A 278 -8.55 17.83 5.95
C VAL A 278 -8.95 16.39 5.64
N LYS A 279 -9.86 16.19 4.69
CA LYS A 279 -10.22 14.83 4.23
C LYS A 279 -9.09 14.25 3.40
N GLY A 280 -8.82 12.97 3.53
CA GLY A 280 -7.92 12.20 2.68
C GLY A 280 -8.37 10.75 2.54
N SER A 281 -7.38 9.88 2.37
CA SER A 281 -7.52 8.43 2.29
C SER A 281 -6.87 7.76 3.50
N ALA A 282 -7.26 6.51 3.77
CA ALA A 282 -6.58 5.66 4.75
C ALA A 282 -5.15 5.30 4.34
N TYR A 283 -4.82 5.45 3.05
CA TYR A 283 -3.55 5.05 2.45
C TYR A 283 -2.68 6.26 2.10
N GLY A 284 -1.37 6.10 2.23
CA GLY A 284 -0.40 7.11 1.87
C GLY A 284 1.04 6.59 1.87
N ILE A 285 1.95 7.49 1.51
CA ILE A 285 3.39 7.28 1.54
C ILE A 285 3.97 8.28 2.54
N PHE A 286 4.59 7.75 3.59
CA PHE A 286 5.04 8.51 4.74
C PHE A 286 6.56 8.51 4.81
N SER A 287 7.19 9.67 4.82
CA SER A 287 8.61 9.77 5.17
C SER A 287 8.83 9.25 6.59
N ARG A 288 10.02 8.70 6.86
CA ARG A 288 10.39 8.27 8.21
C ARG A 288 10.22 9.39 9.24
N ALA A 289 10.65 10.60 8.91
CA ALA A 289 10.53 11.76 9.79
C ALA A 289 9.07 12.07 10.15
N PHE A 290 8.14 11.92 9.19
CA PHE A 290 6.72 12.06 9.47
C PHE A 290 6.20 10.96 10.40
N VAL A 291 6.59 9.70 10.18
CA VAL A 291 6.21 8.60 11.08
C VAL A 291 6.72 8.83 12.50
N GLU A 292 7.97 9.26 12.66
CA GLU A 292 8.54 9.61 13.97
C GLU A 292 7.79 10.78 14.62
N PHE A 293 7.44 11.80 13.83
CA PHE A 293 6.59 12.91 14.28
C PHE A 293 5.23 12.42 14.79
N LEU A 294 4.54 11.53 14.07
CA LEU A 294 3.25 10.96 14.51
C LEU A 294 3.35 10.28 15.88
N LEU A 295 4.47 9.62 16.15
CA LEU A 295 4.70 8.84 17.38
C LEU A 295 5.24 9.67 18.54
N THR A 296 5.74 10.88 18.29
CA THR A 296 6.45 11.68 19.30
C THR A 296 5.76 13.00 19.61
N ASP A 297 5.27 13.71 18.59
CA ASP A 297 4.67 15.04 18.72
C ASP A 297 3.38 15.04 19.55
N THR A 298 3.28 16.02 20.45
CA THR A 298 2.15 16.14 21.37
C THR A 298 0.85 16.44 20.64
N LYS A 299 0.88 17.32 19.62
CA LYS A 299 -0.33 17.68 18.87
C LYS A 299 -0.82 16.51 18.01
N ALA A 300 0.10 15.75 17.40
CA ALA A 300 -0.22 14.55 16.66
C ALA A 300 -0.86 13.47 17.54
N LYS A 301 -0.35 13.28 18.77
CA LYS A 301 -0.93 12.36 19.78
C LYS A 301 -2.28 12.81 20.28
N ASP A 302 -2.45 14.10 20.56
CA ASP A 302 -3.73 14.65 21.00
C ASP A 302 -4.81 14.50 19.93
N LEU A 303 -4.47 14.75 18.67
CA LEU A 303 -5.37 14.50 17.55
C LEU A 303 -5.71 13.00 17.43
N LEU A 304 -4.74 12.11 17.58
CA LEU A 304 -4.96 10.67 17.53
C LEU A 304 -5.92 10.22 18.64
N GLN A 305 -5.72 10.73 19.85
CA GLN A 305 -6.58 10.45 20.99
C GLN A 305 -8.01 10.97 20.79
N TRP A 306 -8.15 12.18 20.25
CA TRP A 306 -9.46 12.74 19.89
C TRP A 306 -10.17 11.90 18.82
N SER A 307 -9.44 11.41 17.83
CA SER A 307 -9.92 10.55 16.73
C SER A 307 -10.50 9.20 17.20
N ARG A 308 -10.28 8.78 18.46
CA ARG A 308 -10.90 7.55 19.00
C ARG A 308 -12.42 7.58 19.01
N LYS A 309 -13.00 8.79 19.05
CA LYS A 309 -14.45 9.00 19.14
C LYS A 309 -15.07 9.43 17.81
N THR A 310 -14.31 9.40 16.71
CA THR A 310 -14.79 9.84 15.39
C THR A 310 -15.09 8.68 14.47
N TYR A 311 -15.81 8.97 13.39
CA TYR A 311 -16.10 8.03 12.31
C TYR A 311 -15.02 8.14 11.23
N SER A 312 -14.47 7.01 10.77
CA SER A 312 -13.39 6.90 9.77
C SER A 312 -12.22 7.86 10.01
N PRO A 313 -11.53 7.79 11.17
CA PRO A 313 -10.39 8.67 11.45
C PRO A 313 -9.19 8.47 10.53
N ASP A 314 -9.06 7.28 9.95
CA ASP A 314 -8.10 6.95 8.90
C ASP A 314 -8.28 7.81 7.64
N GLU A 315 -9.49 8.29 7.33
CA GLU A 315 -9.76 9.18 6.19
C GLU A 315 -9.50 10.68 6.48
N PHE A 316 -8.92 11.04 7.63
CA PHE A 316 -8.56 12.44 7.87
C PHE A 316 -7.34 12.67 8.76
N TYR A 317 -6.94 11.70 9.59
CA TYR A 317 -5.87 11.90 10.58
C TYR A 317 -4.54 12.28 9.90
N TRP A 318 -4.14 11.50 8.90
CA TRP A 318 -2.90 11.72 8.14
C TRP A 318 -2.91 13.07 7.43
N SER A 319 -3.96 13.32 6.66
CA SER A 319 -4.13 14.52 5.84
C SER A 319 -4.23 15.79 6.70
N THR A 320 -4.89 15.72 7.86
CA THR A 320 -5.00 16.86 8.78
C THR A 320 -3.66 17.27 9.37
N LEU A 321 -2.73 16.32 9.55
CA LEU A 321 -1.37 16.60 10.02
C LEU A 321 -0.45 17.04 8.88
N HIS A 322 -0.62 16.45 7.69
CA HIS A 322 0.24 16.67 6.52
C HIS A 322 0.00 18.01 5.79
N HIS A 323 -1.25 18.47 5.71
CA HIS A 323 -1.62 19.64 4.92
C HIS A 323 -1.56 20.94 5.76
N THR A 324 -0.42 21.61 5.71
CA THR A 324 -0.08 22.75 6.60
C THR A 324 -0.60 24.10 6.12
N TYR A 325 -1.03 24.25 4.86
CA TYR A 325 -1.70 25.50 4.44
C TYR A 325 -2.93 25.80 5.30
N ARG A 326 -3.76 24.78 5.59
CA ARG A 326 -4.91 24.89 6.52
C ARG A 326 -4.50 24.88 7.99
N ASN A 327 -3.26 24.51 8.27
CA ASN A 327 -2.78 24.26 9.60
C ASN A 327 -1.33 24.76 9.78
N PRO A 328 -1.08 26.07 9.61
CA PRO A 328 0.27 26.62 9.38
C PRO A 328 1.18 26.59 10.61
N HIS A 329 0.62 26.38 11.81
CA HIS A 329 1.37 26.39 13.08
C HIS A 329 2.14 25.09 13.36
N ARG A 330 2.61 24.38 12.33
CA ARG A 330 3.17 23.04 12.46
C ARG A 330 4.43 22.84 11.62
N LEU A 331 5.50 22.44 12.31
CA LEU A 331 6.72 21.91 11.72
C LEU A 331 6.52 20.42 11.40
N THR A 332 5.50 20.10 10.60
CA THR A 332 5.23 18.71 10.19
C THR A 332 6.27 18.30 9.14
N PRO A 333 7.08 17.24 9.36
CA PRO A 333 8.08 16.81 8.39
C PRO A 333 7.45 16.34 7.07
N GLY A 334 8.01 16.82 5.96
CA GLY A 334 7.55 16.45 4.61
C GLY A 334 6.13 16.92 4.27
N ALA A 335 5.61 17.93 4.96
CA ALA A 335 4.27 18.45 4.77
C ALA A 335 4.04 19.13 3.41
N TYR A 336 2.77 19.17 3.00
CA TYR A 336 2.32 19.96 1.85
C TYR A 336 1.82 21.33 2.33
N SER A 337 2.49 22.39 1.88
CA SER A 337 2.16 23.78 2.23
C SER A 337 1.49 24.57 1.10
N GLY A 338 1.20 23.94 -0.03
CA GLY A 338 0.60 24.61 -1.18
C GLY A 338 -0.85 25.05 -0.90
N GLU A 339 -1.21 26.24 -1.38
CA GLU A 339 -2.59 26.69 -1.50
C GLU A 339 -3.24 25.98 -2.69
N GLN A 340 -4.52 25.64 -2.63
CA GLN A 340 -5.17 24.96 -3.76
C GLN A 340 -5.47 26.02 -4.85
N GLY A 341 -4.74 25.98 -5.97
CA GLY A 341 -4.98 26.90 -7.09
C GLY A 341 -3.89 27.03 -8.15
N ASP A 342 -2.67 26.53 -7.91
CA ASP A 342 -1.56 26.62 -8.88
C ASP A 342 -1.27 25.31 -9.62
#